data_AF-A0A3T0HTV7-F1
#
_entry.id   AF-A0A3T0HTV7-F1
#
_cell.length_a   1.000
_cell.length_b   1.000
_cell.length_c   1.000
_cell.angle_alpha   90.00
_cell.angle_beta   90.00
_cell.angle_gamma   90.00
#
_symmetry.space_group_name_H-M   'P 1'
#
loop_
_entity.id
_entity.type
_entity.pdbx_description
1 polymer ?
#
loop_
_entity_poly.entity_id
_entity_poly.type
_entity_poly.pdbx_seq_one_letter_code
_entity_poly.pdbx_strand_id
1 'polypeptide(L)'
;MINITIPKADVTITKKDHPELSNIYGFTDFHLIPRDKGGIFMFYNDKKELLFVGKARKLRQRIKKHFEDNVSPMKEHRDEVTKIAVCIVEEPVHREIYETYVINELKAKYNVDKVFFANS
;
A
#
# COMPACT_ATOMS: atom_id res chain seq x y z
N MET A 1 22.12 -9.47 14.02
CA MET A 1 21.06 -9.46 12.99
C MET A 1 19.84 -8.79 13.60
N ILE A 2 19.22 -7.84 12.90
CA ILE A 2 18.00 -7.18 13.39
C ILE A 2 16.83 -8.13 13.09
N ASN A 3 15.91 -8.33 14.05
CA ASN A 3 14.71 -9.14 13.87
C ASN A 3 13.49 -8.22 13.78
N ILE A 4 12.88 -8.13 12.58
CA ILE A 4 11.67 -7.36 12.33
C ILE A 4 10.66 -8.32 11.69
N THR A 5 9.43 -8.35 12.21
CA THR A 5 8.34 -9.14 11.62
C THR A 5 7.36 -8.22 10.92
N ILE A 6 7.01 -8.54 9.67
CA ILE A 6 6.01 -7.77 8.91
C ILE A 6 4.65 -7.90 9.62
N PRO A 7 3.98 -6.78 9.97
CA PRO A 7 2.71 -6.83 10.66
C PRO A 7 1.64 -7.46 9.76
N LYS A 8 0.75 -8.25 10.37
CA LYS A 8 -0.44 -8.76 9.69
C LYS A 8 -1.33 -7.59 9.28
N ALA A 9 -1.90 -7.67 8.08
CA ALA A 9 -2.84 -6.65 7.61
C ALA A 9 -4.11 -6.64 8.48
N ASP A 10 -4.47 -5.45 8.95
CA ASP A 10 -5.73 -5.18 9.66
C ASP A 10 -6.90 -5.11 8.68
N VAL A 11 -6.65 -4.54 7.50
CA VAL A 11 -7.65 -4.39 6.44
C VAL A 11 -7.05 -4.85 5.12
N THR A 12 -7.83 -5.60 4.36
CA THR A 12 -7.53 -5.95 2.98
C THR A 12 -8.75 -5.63 2.12
N ILE A 13 -8.53 -4.95 1.01
CA ILE A 13 -9.55 -4.68 0.00
C ILE A 13 -9.07 -5.18 -1.36
N THR A 14 -10.00 -5.66 -2.18
CA THR A 14 -9.70 -6.29 -3.47
C THR A 14 -10.52 -5.62 -4.57
N LYS A 15 -9.90 -5.42 -5.73
CA LYS A 15 -10.52 -4.87 -6.93
C LYS A 15 -11.62 -5.82 -7.41
N LYS A 16 -12.73 -5.25 -7.85
CA LYS A 16 -13.84 -5.98 -8.49
C LYS A 16 -13.77 -5.73 -10.00
N ASP A 17 -14.02 -6.77 -10.79
CA ASP A 17 -14.00 -6.66 -12.26
C ASP A 17 -15.19 -5.83 -12.77
N HIS A 18 -16.37 -6.02 -12.18
CA HIS A 18 -17.61 -5.30 -12.51
C HIS A 18 -18.29 -4.80 -11.23
N PRO A 19 -17.81 -3.71 -10.63
CA PRO A 19 -18.42 -3.14 -9.43
C PRO A 19 -19.77 -2.50 -9.76
N GLU A 20 -20.85 -3.00 -9.18
CA GLU A 20 -22.19 -2.40 -9.27
C GLU A 20 -22.33 -1.15 -8.39
N LEU A 21 -21.51 -1.05 -7.34
CA LEU A 21 -21.49 0.07 -6.40
C LEU A 21 -20.49 1.16 -6.82
N SER A 22 -20.65 2.35 -6.23
CA SER A 22 -19.66 3.42 -6.35
C SER A 22 -18.28 2.91 -5.93
N ASN A 23 -17.30 3.14 -6.80
CA ASN A 23 -15.96 2.60 -6.65
C ASN A 23 -14.91 3.63 -7.09
N ILE A 24 -13.66 3.38 -6.70
CA ILE A 24 -12.48 4.10 -7.19
C ILE A 24 -11.56 3.03 -7.76
N TYR A 25 -11.33 3.06 -9.08
CA TYR A 25 -10.48 2.08 -9.77
C TYR A 25 -10.89 0.61 -9.52
N GLY A 26 -12.19 0.33 -9.38
CA GLY A 26 -12.72 -1.01 -9.10
C GLY A 26 -12.73 -1.41 -7.63
N PHE A 27 -12.24 -0.56 -6.71
CA PHE A 27 -12.32 -0.80 -5.27
C PHE A 27 -13.56 -0.14 -4.65
N THR A 28 -14.40 -0.93 -4.00
CA THR A 28 -15.64 -0.47 -3.33
C THR A 28 -15.45 -0.25 -1.83
N ASP A 29 -14.45 -0.90 -1.24
CA ASP A 29 -14.40 -1.14 0.21
C ASP A 29 -13.48 -0.18 0.97
N PHE A 30 -13.18 0.98 0.39
CA PHE A 30 -12.40 2.04 1.05
C PHE A 30 -12.97 2.48 2.41
N HIS A 31 -14.25 2.22 2.66
CA HIS A 31 -14.90 2.51 3.92
C HIS A 31 -14.42 1.65 5.09
N LEU A 32 -13.88 0.46 4.82
CA LEU A 32 -13.27 -0.41 5.82
C LEU A 32 -11.96 0.14 6.37
N ILE A 33 -11.29 1.03 5.64
CA ILE A 33 -10.05 1.68 6.10
C ILE A 33 -10.43 2.84 7.03
N PRO A 34 -9.95 2.86 8.30
CA PRO A 34 -10.24 3.95 9.21
C PRO A 34 -9.78 5.32 8.67
N ARG A 35 -10.55 6.39 8.93
CA ARG A 35 -10.29 7.72 8.35
C ARG A 35 -9.15 8.47 9.05
N ASP A 36 -8.93 8.18 10.32
CA ASP A 36 -8.12 8.93 11.28
C ASP A 36 -6.91 8.13 11.80
N LYS A 37 -6.61 6.99 11.18
CA LYS A 37 -5.50 6.12 11.56
C LYS A 37 -4.30 6.24 10.64
N GLY A 38 -3.12 6.23 11.26
CA GLY A 38 -1.84 6.12 10.59
C GLY A 38 -1.43 4.67 10.36
N GLY A 39 -0.56 4.44 9.39
CA GLY A 39 0.07 3.14 9.19
C GLY A 39 0.83 3.03 7.89
N ILE A 40 0.97 1.80 7.42
CA ILE A 40 1.51 1.45 6.10
C ILE A 40 0.44 0.77 5.24
N PHE A 41 0.62 0.84 3.94
CA PHE A 41 -0.20 0.13 2.95
C PHE A 41 0.68 -0.48 1.87
N MET A 42 0.20 -1.58 1.30
CA MET A 42 0.87 -2.35 0.27
C MET A 42 -0.10 -2.59 -0.88
N PHE A 43 0.36 -2.36 -2.10
CA PHE A 43 -0.35 -2.66 -3.34
C PHE A 43 0.19 -3.93 -3.96
N TYR A 44 -0.71 -4.83 -4.32
CA TYR A 44 -0.40 -6.10 -4.96
C TYR A 44 -1.17 -6.27 -6.27
N ASN A 45 -0.59 -7.02 -7.21
CA ASN A 45 -1.28 -7.49 -8.40
C ASN A 45 -1.96 -8.86 -8.18
N ASP A 46 -2.62 -9.36 -9.24
CA ASP A 46 -3.29 -10.66 -9.30
C ASP A 46 -2.34 -11.85 -9.04
N LYS A 47 -1.07 -11.70 -9.38
CA LYS A 47 0.00 -12.66 -9.11
C LYS A 47 0.54 -12.60 -7.67
N LYS A 48 -0.04 -11.75 -6.81
CA LYS A 48 0.39 -11.50 -5.42
C LYS A 48 1.79 -10.89 -5.31
N GLU A 49 2.30 -10.28 -6.38
CA GLU A 49 3.57 -9.55 -6.36
C GLU A 49 3.38 -8.19 -5.69
N LEU A 50 4.34 -7.79 -4.84
CA LEU A 50 4.31 -6.48 -4.19
C LEU A 50 4.73 -5.40 -5.18
N LEU A 51 3.77 -4.54 -5.54
CA LEU A 51 4.00 -3.44 -6.47
C LEU A 51 4.56 -2.21 -5.76
N PHE A 52 3.97 -1.84 -4.62
CA PHE A 52 4.31 -0.60 -3.94
C PHE A 52 3.98 -0.66 -2.45
N VAL A 53 4.82 -0.01 -1.63
CA VAL A 53 4.59 0.23 -0.21
C VAL A 53 4.61 1.72 0.05
N GLY A 54 3.65 2.21 0.84
CA GLY A 54 3.70 3.57 1.34
C GLY A 54 3.19 3.69 2.77
N LYS A 55 3.50 4.81 3.41
CA LYS A 55 2.99 5.16 4.75
C LYS A 55 2.12 6.42 4.75
N ALA A 56 1.28 6.55 5.77
CA ALA A 56 0.46 7.74 5.96
C ALA A 56 0.11 8.01 7.42
N ARG A 57 -0.22 9.27 7.74
CA ARG A 57 -0.95 9.64 8.98
C ARG A 57 -2.47 9.46 8.85
N LYS A 58 -2.99 9.50 7.63
CA LYS A 58 -4.40 9.27 7.31
C LYS A 58 -4.46 8.29 6.14
N LEU A 59 -4.52 7.00 6.44
CA LEU A 59 -4.39 5.91 5.47
C LEU A 59 -5.42 6.00 4.34
N ARG A 60 -6.72 6.05 4.69
CA ARG A 60 -7.80 6.07 3.69
C ARG A 60 -7.64 7.23 2.70
N GLN A 61 -7.35 8.43 3.20
CA GLN A 61 -7.16 9.61 2.35
C GLN A 61 -5.94 9.45 1.44
N ARG A 62 -4.81 8.98 1.98
CA ARG A 62 -3.59 8.80 1.19
C ARG A 62 -3.79 7.76 0.08
N ILE A 63 -4.38 6.62 0.41
CA ILE A 63 -4.61 5.55 -0.56
C ILE A 63 -5.56 6.01 -1.67
N LYS A 64 -6.68 6.69 -1.34
CA LYS A 64 -7.57 7.27 -2.37
C LYS A 64 -6.82 8.17 -3.34
N LYS A 65 -5.96 9.06 -2.83
CA LYS A 65 -5.13 9.93 -3.67
C LYS A 65 -4.25 9.16 -4.66
N HIS A 66 -3.69 8.02 -4.23
CA HIS A 66 -2.92 7.16 -5.14
C HIS A 66 -3.71 6.67 -6.35
N PHE A 67 -5.04 6.71 -6.37
CA PHE A 67 -5.89 6.35 -7.52
C PHE A 67 -6.60 7.56 -8.17
N GLU A 68 -6.58 8.73 -7.55
CA GLU A 68 -7.32 9.92 -7.99
C GLU A 68 -6.41 11.01 -8.57
N ASP A 69 -5.17 11.16 -8.09
CA ASP A 69 -4.28 12.28 -8.48
C ASP A 69 -3.38 11.95 -9.68
N ASN A 70 -2.59 12.91 -10.16
CA ASN A 70 -1.65 12.69 -11.29
C ASN A 70 -0.17 12.65 -10.86
N VAL A 71 0.11 12.66 -9.55
CA VAL A 71 1.48 12.75 -9.01
C VAL A 71 1.89 11.50 -8.24
N SER A 72 0.99 10.53 -8.10
CA SER A 72 1.32 9.24 -7.51
C SER A 72 2.45 8.54 -8.29
N PRO A 73 3.44 7.97 -7.60
CA PRO A 73 4.42 7.07 -8.22
C PRO A 73 3.78 5.87 -8.94
N MET A 74 2.55 5.52 -8.54
CA MET A 74 1.80 4.42 -9.12
C MET A 74 0.96 4.80 -10.34
N LYS A 75 0.95 6.07 -10.77
CA LYS A 75 0.02 6.58 -11.80
C LYS A 75 -0.03 5.70 -13.05
N GLU A 76 1.12 5.34 -13.60
CA GLU A 76 1.25 4.54 -14.83
C GLU A 76 1.02 3.03 -14.59
N HIS A 77 0.85 2.60 -13.34
CA HIS A 77 0.77 1.20 -12.90
C HIS A 77 -0.47 0.89 -12.05
N ARG A 78 -1.41 1.83 -11.91
CA ARG A 78 -2.62 1.68 -11.08
C ARG A 78 -3.49 0.50 -11.49
N ASP A 79 -3.55 0.22 -12.79
CA ASP A 79 -4.37 -0.86 -13.33
C ASP A 79 -3.88 -2.25 -12.89
N GLU A 80 -2.58 -2.39 -12.63
CA GLU A 80 -1.98 -3.63 -12.10
C GLU A 80 -2.42 -3.92 -10.66
N VAL A 81 -2.89 -2.91 -9.91
CA VAL A 81 -3.27 -3.10 -8.51
C VAL A 81 -4.61 -3.82 -8.41
N THR A 82 -4.60 -5.03 -7.86
CA THR A 82 -5.81 -5.83 -7.62
C THR A 82 -6.10 -6.02 -6.14
N LYS A 83 -5.12 -5.79 -5.26
CA LYS A 83 -5.29 -5.91 -3.81
C LYS A 83 -4.53 -4.81 -3.09
N ILE A 84 -5.17 -4.25 -2.06
CA ILE A 84 -4.57 -3.29 -1.14
C ILE A 84 -4.62 -3.91 0.26
N ALA A 85 -3.46 -4.06 0.89
CA ALA A 85 -3.34 -4.46 2.28
C ALA A 85 -2.92 -3.26 3.13
N VAL A 86 -3.49 -3.13 4.33
CA VAL A 86 -3.26 -2.01 5.23
C VAL A 86 -2.93 -2.53 6.61
N CYS A 87 -1.85 -2.01 7.21
CA CYS A 87 -1.49 -2.26 8.60
C CYS A 87 -1.52 -0.93 9.36
N ILE A 88 -2.31 -0.86 10.42
CA ILE A 88 -2.42 0.28 11.31
C ILE A 88 -1.18 0.31 12.19
N VAL A 89 -0.42 1.41 12.09
CA VAL A 89 0.80 1.63 12.85
C VAL A 89 0.82 3.11 13.24
N GLU A 90 0.52 3.38 14.51
CA GLU A 90 0.37 4.76 14.99
C GLU A 90 1.71 5.48 15.10
N GLU A 91 2.71 4.78 15.64
CA GLU A 91 4.02 5.37 15.89
C GLU A 91 4.71 5.79 14.58
N PRO A 92 5.10 7.07 14.43
CA PRO A 92 5.78 7.57 13.24
C PRO A 92 7.07 6.80 12.92
N VAL A 93 7.86 6.49 13.94
CA VAL A 93 9.12 5.77 13.81
C VAL A 93 8.88 4.35 13.29
N HIS A 94 7.88 3.64 13.82
CA HIS A 94 7.55 2.29 13.36
C HIS A 94 7.08 2.28 11.91
N ARG A 95 6.28 3.29 11.49
CA ARG A 95 5.89 3.42 10.07
C ARG A 95 7.09 3.59 9.15
N GLU A 96 8.07 4.39 9.56
CA GLU A 96 9.31 4.60 8.80
C GLU A 96 10.09 3.29 8.62
N ILE A 97 10.24 2.55 9.72
CA ILE A 97 10.96 1.28 9.77
C ILE A 97 10.22 0.25 8.90
N TYR A 98 8.91 0.09 9.08
CA TYR A 98 8.14 -0.92 8.34
C TYR A 98 8.05 -0.61 6.85
N GLU A 99 7.85 0.64 6.45
CA GLU A 99 7.86 1.01 5.03
C GLU A 99 9.20 0.61 4.40
N THR A 100 10.32 1.02 5.01
CA THR A 100 11.66 0.72 4.53
C THR A 100 11.91 -0.79 4.51
N TYR A 101 11.58 -1.49 5.59
CA TYR A 101 11.82 -2.92 5.72
C TYR A 101 11.03 -3.72 4.68
N VAL A 102 9.71 -3.47 4.55
CA VAL A 102 8.85 -4.21 3.60
C VAL A 102 9.24 -3.95 2.15
N ILE A 103 9.62 -2.71 1.79
CA ILE A 103 10.13 -2.40 0.45
C ILE A 103 11.29 -3.32 0.09
N ASN A 104 12.22 -3.54 1.02
CA ASN A 104 13.47 -4.24 0.74
C ASN A 104 13.38 -5.75 0.90
N GLU A 105 12.70 -6.22 1.94
CA GLU A 105 12.52 -7.65 2.21
C GLU A 105 11.68 -8.32 1.11
N LEU A 106 10.61 -7.64 0.67
CA LEU A 106 9.68 -8.17 -0.34
C LEU A 106 9.94 -7.62 -1.75
N LYS A 107 10.98 -6.79 -1.92
CA LYS A 107 11.43 -6.21 -3.20
C LYS A 107 10.29 -5.52 -3.97
N ALA A 108 9.70 -4.49 -3.37
CA ALA A 108 8.57 -3.77 -3.96
C ALA A 108 8.95 -3.17 -5.33
N LYS A 109 8.19 -3.53 -6.38
CA LYS A 109 8.57 -3.32 -7.78
C LYS A 109 8.71 -1.85 -8.20
N TYR A 110 7.84 -0.97 -7.70
CA TYR A 110 7.71 0.42 -8.16
C TYR A 110 8.06 1.46 -7.08
N ASN A 111 8.56 1.03 -5.93
CA ASN A 111 9.21 1.97 -5.01
C ASN A 111 10.51 2.45 -5.65
N VAL A 112 10.75 3.76 -5.65
CA VAL A 112 12.00 4.36 -6.14
C VAL A 112 12.85 4.89 -4.99
N ASP A 113 12.21 5.32 -3.92
CA ASP A 113 12.88 5.76 -2.69
C ASP A 113 13.07 4.57 -1.74
N LYS A 114 14.16 4.61 -0.95
CA LYS A 114 14.48 3.63 0.09
C LYS A 114 14.65 2.19 -0.43
N VAL A 115 15.08 2.05 -1.68
CA VAL A 115 15.40 0.78 -2.31
C VAL A 115 16.88 0.50 -2.18
N PHE A 116 17.24 -0.60 -1.54
CA PHE A 116 18.63 -1.02 -1.26
C PHE A 116 18.98 -2.38 -1.88
N PHE A 117 18.05 -3.04 -2.56
CA PHE A 117 18.26 -4.34 -3.22
C PHE A 117 18.55 -4.25 -4.74
N ALA A 118 18.38 -3.07 -5.34
CA ALA A 118 18.49 -2.88 -6.79
C ALA A 118 19.94 -2.77 -7.29
N ASN A 119 20.91 -2.62 -6.38
CA ASN A 119 22.35 -2.50 -6.68
C ASN A 119 23.17 -3.61 -5.99
N SER A 120 22.56 -4.78 -5.74
CA SER A 120 23.18 -5.93 -5.07
C SER A 120 23.54 -7.04 -6.05
#